data_AF-A0A9R0JQM4-F1
#
_entry.id   AF-A0A9R0JQM4-F1
#
_cell.length_a   1.000
_cell.length_b   1.000
_cell.length_c   1.000
_cell.angle_alpha   90.00
_cell.angle_beta   90.00
_cell.angle_gamma   90.00
#
_symmetry.space_group_name_H-M   'P 1'
#
loop_
_entity.id
_entity.type
_entity.pdbx_description
1 polymer ?
#
loop_
_entity_poly.entity_id
_entity_poly.type
_entity_poly.pdbx_seq_one_letter_code
_entity_poly.pdbx_strand_id
1 'polypeptide(L)'
;MRLQGNGGDSGNQELAQFRKWVLDLGDGKLPAMSKEGEDEPSLIEIPTDLLVVDDGDKKKAIINDIYPNLLNRYSDLKYLTERAILSPKNEWVDEINNHILSMIPGEEQVYKSADRICPLTNRSTNDEVLYPSEFLNTLEFPGIPNHQIHLKVGCPIILLRNMNQGKGLCNGTRLIVKRLDTRVIQAEVVTGTQVGKQVAIPRCEMSPADNTLPFTLKRRQFHVKSASQ
;
A
#
# COMPACT_ATOMS: atom_id res chain seq x y z
N MET A 1 -0.56 -11.31 -12.50
CA MET A 1 -0.64 -9.96 -13.10
C MET A 1 -0.78 -10.15 -14.62
N ARG A 2 -1.93 -9.81 -15.23
CA ARG A 2 -2.09 -9.89 -16.69
C ARG A 2 -1.78 -8.52 -17.27
N LEU A 3 -0.62 -8.38 -17.89
CA LEU A 3 -0.25 -7.20 -18.68
C LEU A 3 -1.14 -7.17 -19.92
N GLN A 4 -2.11 -6.26 -19.97
CA GLN A 4 -2.90 -6.00 -21.18
C GLN A 4 -2.13 -5.01 -22.06
N GLY A 5 -1.83 -5.40 -23.30
CA GLY A 5 -1.17 -4.52 -24.27
C GLY A 5 -2.14 -3.44 -24.72
N ASN A 6 -1.81 -2.18 -24.44
CA ASN A 6 -2.60 -1.05 -24.88
C ASN A 6 -1.66 -0.02 -25.52
N GLY A 7 -1.35 -0.22 -26.80
CA GLY A 7 -0.65 0.77 -27.64
C GLY A 7 0.28 0.17 -28.70
N GLY A 8 -0.04 0.42 -29.98
CA GLY A 8 0.87 0.31 -31.13
C GLY A 8 1.48 -1.07 -31.45
N ASP A 9 1.99 -1.22 -32.67
CA ASP A 9 2.67 -2.45 -33.12
C ASP A 9 3.99 -2.71 -32.34
N SER A 10 4.68 -1.64 -31.93
CA SER A 10 5.91 -1.69 -31.12
C SER A 10 5.68 -2.13 -29.67
N GLY A 11 4.66 -1.58 -28.98
CA GLY A 11 4.35 -1.95 -27.60
C GLY A 11 3.88 -3.41 -27.46
N ASN A 12 3.29 -3.96 -28.52
CA ASN A 12 2.95 -5.37 -28.59
C ASN A 12 4.18 -6.28 -28.74
N GLN A 13 5.23 -5.83 -29.43
CA GLN A 13 6.48 -6.59 -29.58
C GLN A 13 7.28 -6.61 -28.27
N GLU A 14 7.43 -5.48 -27.58
CA GLU A 14 8.09 -5.40 -26.27
C GLU A 14 7.38 -6.30 -25.24
N LEU A 15 6.04 -6.24 -25.20
CA LEU A 15 5.26 -7.08 -24.31
C LEU A 15 5.40 -8.58 -24.64
N ALA A 16 5.51 -8.94 -25.93
CA ALA A 16 5.75 -10.31 -26.34
C ALA A 16 7.14 -10.80 -25.92
N GLN A 17 8.17 -9.96 -26.04
CA GLN A 17 9.53 -10.24 -25.58
C GLN A 17 9.58 -10.45 -24.07
N PHE A 18 8.98 -9.54 -23.29
CA PHE A 18 8.92 -9.67 -21.83
C PHE A 18 8.18 -10.93 -21.40
N ARG A 19 7.03 -11.23 -22.01
CA ARG A 19 6.27 -12.47 -21.72
C ARG A 19 7.08 -13.73 -22.00
N LYS A 20 7.81 -13.74 -23.12
CA LYS A 20 8.69 -14.85 -23.47
C LYS A 20 9.81 -15.00 -22.45
N TRP A 21 10.47 -13.90 -22.07
CA TRP A 21 11.52 -13.92 -21.05
C TRP A 21 11.03 -14.46 -19.70
N VAL A 22 9.85 -14.02 -19.22
CA VAL A 22 9.24 -14.54 -17.98
C VAL A 22 8.90 -16.03 -18.10
N LEU A 23 8.46 -16.49 -19.27
CA LEU A 23 8.18 -17.91 -19.51
C LEU A 23 9.46 -18.74 -19.49
N ASP A 24 10.50 -18.29 -20.20
CA ASP A 24 11.80 -18.94 -20.26
C ASP A 24 12.47 -18.99 -18.88
N LEU A 25 12.25 -17.96 -18.04
CA LEU A 25 12.65 -17.96 -16.63
C LEU A 25 11.94 -19.07 -15.84
N GLY A 26 10.62 -19.18 -15.98
CA GLY A 26 9.81 -20.19 -15.27
C GLY A 26 10.10 -21.63 -15.73
N ASP A 27 10.45 -21.81 -17.00
CA ASP A 27 10.81 -23.09 -17.61
C ASP A 27 12.29 -23.48 -17.38
N GLY A 28 13.11 -22.61 -16.78
CA GLY A 28 14.54 -22.86 -16.59
C GLY A 28 15.36 -22.87 -17.90
N LYS A 29 14.88 -22.18 -18.94
CA LYS A 29 15.51 -22.09 -20.26
C LYS A 29 16.52 -20.94 -20.38
N LEU A 30 16.51 -20.01 -19.43
CA LEU A 30 17.45 -18.89 -19.43
C LEU A 30 18.87 -19.39 -19.14
N PRO A 31 19.89 -18.80 -19.79
CA PRO A 31 21.28 -19.10 -19.47
C PRO A 31 21.54 -18.73 -18.00
N ALA A 32 22.03 -19.70 -17.24
CA ALA A 32 22.38 -19.52 -15.85
C ALA A 32 23.89 -19.67 -15.66
N MET A 33 24.45 -18.88 -14.74
CA MET A 33 25.86 -18.91 -14.37
C MET A 33 26.02 -19.52 -12.98
N SER A 34 27.07 -20.32 -12.79
CA SER A 34 27.46 -20.81 -11.47
C SER A 34 28.17 -19.71 -10.69
N LYS A 35 27.81 -19.56 -9.42
CA LYS A 35 28.59 -18.76 -8.48
C LYS A 35 29.82 -19.56 -8.04
N GLU A 36 30.91 -18.89 -7.66
CA GLU A 36 32.07 -19.57 -7.07
C GLU A 36 31.66 -20.43 -5.87
N GLY A 37 31.90 -21.74 -5.96
CA GLY A 37 31.55 -22.71 -4.92
C GLY A 37 30.21 -23.44 -5.12
N GLU A 38 29.51 -23.23 -6.24
CA GLU A 38 28.28 -23.95 -6.58
C GLU A 38 28.49 -24.91 -7.76
N ASP A 39 28.07 -26.17 -7.59
CA ASP A 39 28.16 -27.21 -8.63
C ASP A 39 27.12 -27.00 -9.75
N GLU A 40 26.03 -26.26 -9.47
CA GLU A 40 24.94 -25.99 -10.41
C GLU A 40 24.77 -24.49 -10.66
N PRO A 41 24.42 -24.08 -11.90
CA PRO A 41 24.22 -22.69 -12.23
C PRO A 41 22.93 -22.14 -11.63
N SER A 42 23.03 -21.05 -10.86
CA SER A 42 21.91 -20.47 -10.09
C SER A 42 21.65 -18.99 -10.40
N LEU A 43 22.57 -18.31 -11.07
CA LEU A 43 22.49 -16.87 -11.36
C LEU A 43 21.98 -16.62 -12.77
N ILE A 44 20.94 -15.79 -12.89
CA ILE A 44 20.42 -15.32 -14.19
C ILE A 44 20.80 -13.86 -14.40
N GLU A 45 20.97 -13.47 -15.66
CA GLU A 45 21.12 -12.07 -16.03
C GLU A 45 19.75 -11.42 -16.20
N ILE A 46 19.52 -10.30 -15.51
CA ILE A 46 18.31 -9.49 -15.66
C ILE A 46 18.55 -8.48 -16.78
N PRO A 47 17.66 -8.40 -17.79
CA PRO A 47 17.73 -7.40 -18.85
C PRO A 47 17.85 -5.97 -18.30
N THR A 48 18.71 -5.17 -18.92
CA THR A 48 19.03 -3.82 -18.44
C THR A 48 17.87 -2.84 -18.49
N ASP A 49 16.91 -3.07 -19.40
CA ASP A 49 15.65 -2.33 -19.50
C ASP A 49 14.69 -2.58 -18.32
N LEU A 50 14.92 -3.64 -17.54
CA LEU A 50 14.18 -3.95 -16.31
C LEU A 50 14.88 -3.43 -15.04
N LEU A 51 16.06 -2.81 -15.18
CA LEU A 51 16.85 -2.30 -14.07
C LEU A 51 16.65 -0.79 -13.92
N VAL A 52 16.42 -0.36 -12.68
CA VAL A 52 16.50 1.06 -12.31
C VAL A 52 17.95 1.36 -11.95
N VAL A 53 18.55 2.33 -12.61
CA VAL A 53 19.91 2.80 -12.30
C VAL A 53 19.83 3.75 -11.11
N ASP A 54 20.57 3.45 -10.04
CA ASP A 54 20.67 4.31 -8.86
C ASP A 54 22.07 4.94 -8.73
N ASP A 55 22.14 6.18 -8.24
CA ASP A 55 23.36 6.91 -7.91
C ASP A 55 23.63 6.96 -6.39
N GLY A 56 22.97 6.07 -5.62
CA GLY A 56 23.12 5.91 -4.18
C GLY A 56 21.78 5.81 -3.43
N ASP A 57 20.83 6.72 -3.67
CA ASP A 57 19.52 6.70 -3.01
C ASP A 57 18.52 5.85 -3.79
N LYS A 58 18.58 4.53 -3.56
CA LYS A 58 17.72 3.53 -4.21
C LYS A 58 16.23 3.82 -4.11
N LYS A 59 15.79 4.41 -2.98
CA LYS A 59 14.37 4.75 -2.77
C LYS A 59 13.94 5.87 -3.71
N LYS A 60 14.74 6.94 -3.77
CA LYS A 60 14.48 8.04 -4.70
C LYS A 60 14.60 7.61 -6.15
N ALA A 61 15.57 6.75 -6.49
CA ALA A 61 15.73 6.24 -7.84
C ALA A 61 14.45 5.55 -8.33
N ILE A 62 13.93 4.58 -7.56
CA ILE A 62 12.67 3.88 -7.90
C ILE A 62 11.49 4.85 -7.98
N ILE A 63 11.37 5.79 -7.03
CA ILE A 63 10.25 6.73 -7.03
C ILE A 63 10.32 7.68 -8.23
N ASN A 64 11.50 8.18 -8.59
CA ASN A 64 11.66 9.09 -9.73
C ASN A 64 11.46 8.39 -11.07
N ASP A 65 11.86 7.13 -11.17
CA ASP A 65 11.66 6.29 -12.35
C ASP A 65 10.17 6.00 -12.59
N ILE A 66 9.46 5.54 -11.55
CA ILE A 66 8.03 5.21 -11.65
C ILE A 66 7.15 6.45 -11.66
N TYR A 67 7.46 7.45 -10.81
CA TYR A 67 6.72 8.70 -10.65
C TYR A 67 7.52 9.95 -11.07
N PRO A 68 7.81 10.12 -12.37
CA PRO A 68 8.51 11.29 -12.87
C PRO A 68 7.68 12.57 -12.67
N ASN A 69 8.29 13.59 -12.05
CA ASN A 69 7.65 14.87 -11.71
C ASN A 69 6.47 14.74 -10.74
N LEU A 70 6.54 13.83 -9.76
CA LEU A 70 5.52 13.62 -8.74
C LEU A 70 5.01 14.92 -8.10
N LEU A 71 5.89 15.87 -7.76
CA LEU A 71 5.52 17.15 -7.13
C LEU A 71 4.58 18.02 -7.98
N ASN A 72 4.58 17.86 -9.30
CA ASN A 72 3.70 18.60 -10.20
C ASN A 72 2.44 17.80 -10.58
N ARG A 73 2.45 16.48 -10.35
CA ARG A 73 1.41 15.55 -10.83
C ARG A 73 0.73 14.75 -9.71
N TYR A 74 1.02 15.04 -8.45
CA TYR A 74 0.41 14.36 -7.29
C TYR A 74 -1.12 14.56 -7.20
N SER A 75 -1.70 15.50 -7.96
CA SER A 75 -3.14 15.71 -8.07
C SER A 75 -3.75 15.10 -9.34
N ASP A 76 -2.92 14.63 -10.29
CA ASP A 76 -3.36 14.02 -11.55
C ASP A 76 -3.77 12.56 -11.30
N LEU A 77 -5.08 12.33 -11.27
CA LEU A 77 -5.67 11.01 -11.05
C LEU A 77 -5.15 9.95 -12.02
N LYS A 78 -5.02 10.29 -13.31
CA LYS A 78 -4.68 9.32 -14.35
C LYS A 78 -3.22 8.90 -14.23
N TYR A 79 -2.34 9.89 -14.06
CA TYR A 79 -0.92 9.67 -13.79
C TYR A 79 -0.70 8.69 -12.65
N LEU A 80 -1.43 8.93 -11.57
CA LEU A 80 -1.40 8.17 -10.33
C LEU A 80 -1.97 6.74 -10.48
N THR A 81 -3.01 6.55 -11.29
CA THR A 81 -3.61 5.21 -11.47
C THR A 81 -2.82 4.24 -12.31
N GLU A 82 -1.99 4.74 -13.22
CA GLU A 82 -1.28 3.92 -14.21
C GLU A 82 0.03 3.33 -13.67
N ARG A 83 0.40 3.66 -12.44
CA ARG A 83 1.71 3.36 -11.86
C ARG A 83 1.54 2.54 -10.59
N ALA A 84 2.49 1.64 -10.36
CA ALA A 84 2.55 0.89 -9.12
C ALA A 84 3.97 0.51 -8.70
N ILE A 85 4.30 0.66 -7.41
CA ILE A 85 5.48 0.09 -6.77
C ILE A 85 5.01 -1.10 -5.92
N LEU A 86 5.48 -2.28 -6.30
CA LEU A 86 5.18 -3.52 -5.60
C LEU A 86 6.43 -4.02 -4.89
N SER A 87 6.27 -4.43 -3.63
CA SER A 87 7.36 -4.99 -2.82
C SER A 87 6.87 -6.24 -2.10
N PRO A 88 7.72 -7.28 -1.95
CA PRO A 88 7.38 -8.47 -1.18
C PRO A 88 7.29 -8.21 0.33
N LYS A 89 7.88 -7.12 0.83
CA LYS A 89 7.92 -6.78 2.26
C LYS A 89 7.05 -5.55 2.56
N ASN A 90 6.11 -5.69 3.49
CA ASN A 90 5.24 -4.58 3.92
C ASN A 90 6.03 -3.42 4.53
N GLU A 91 7.11 -3.69 5.26
CA GLU A 91 8.00 -2.66 5.82
C GLU A 91 8.54 -1.73 4.72
N TRP A 92 9.01 -2.30 3.60
CA TRP A 92 9.48 -1.53 2.45
C TRP A 92 8.36 -0.74 1.78
N VAL A 93 7.15 -1.30 1.71
CA VAL A 93 5.96 -0.58 1.23
C VAL A 93 5.70 0.64 2.11
N ASP A 94 5.79 0.49 3.43
CA ASP A 94 5.55 1.58 4.39
C ASP A 94 6.62 2.66 4.32
N GLU A 95 7.89 2.28 4.16
CA GLU A 95 8.98 3.23 3.96
C GLU A 95 8.82 4.07 2.69
N ILE A 96 8.48 3.45 1.55
CA ILE A 96 8.26 4.16 0.28
C ILE A 96 7.02 5.04 0.37
N ASN A 97 5.94 4.54 0.96
CA ASN A 97 4.73 5.31 1.26
C ASN A 97 5.03 6.60 2.03
N ASN A 98 5.75 6.47 3.13
CA ASN A 98 6.09 7.59 3.99
C ASN A 98 7.02 8.58 3.28
N HIS A 99 7.93 8.08 2.43
CA HIS A 99 8.79 8.95 1.62
C HIS A 99 7.99 9.73 0.58
N ILE A 100 7.06 9.07 -0.14
CA ILE A 100 6.17 9.73 -1.09
C ILE A 100 5.29 10.78 -0.39
N LEU A 101 4.73 10.44 0.78
CA LEU A 101 3.91 11.37 1.56
C LEU A 101 4.71 12.59 2.03
N SER A 102 5.98 12.43 2.40
CA SER A 102 6.83 13.55 2.83
C SER A 102 7.12 14.52 1.68
N MET A 103 7.19 14.01 0.44
CA MET A 103 7.35 14.83 -0.77
C MET A 103 6.08 15.60 -1.16
N ILE A 104 4.89 15.04 -0.93
CA ILE A 104 3.63 15.71 -1.28
C ILE A 104 3.49 17.03 -0.49
N PRO A 105 3.25 18.17 -1.15
CA PRO A 105 3.07 19.45 -0.46
C PRO A 105 1.76 19.47 0.33
N GLY A 106 1.73 20.24 1.42
CA GLY A 106 0.55 20.42 2.27
C GLY A 106 0.76 20.00 3.71
N GLU A 107 -0.19 20.38 4.55
CA GLU A 107 -0.17 20.05 5.98
C GLU A 107 -0.45 18.57 6.19
N GLU A 108 0.41 17.92 6.97
CA GLU A 108 0.23 16.54 7.40
C GLU A 108 -0.74 16.50 8.57
N GLN A 109 -1.78 15.68 8.44
CA GLN A 109 -2.70 15.37 9.53
C GLN A 109 -2.46 13.95 10.04
N VAL A 110 -2.19 13.85 11.34
CA VAL A 110 -1.98 12.58 12.04
C VAL A 110 -3.28 12.16 12.74
N TYR A 111 -3.81 11.00 12.38
CA TYR A 111 -4.96 10.40 13.03
C TYR A 111 -4.53 9.28 13.95
N LYS A 112 -4.76 9.49 15.26
CA LYS A 112 -4.57 8.46 16.28
C LYS A 112 -5.82 7.60 16.44
N SER A 113 -5.62 6.29 16.60
CA SER A 113 -6.69 5.35 16.89
C SER A 113 -7.15 5.47 18.34
N ALA A 114 -8.33 4.91 18.63
CA ALA A 114 -8.77 4.65 20.00
C ALA A 114 -8.83 3.14 20.21
N ASP A 115 -7.91 2.64 21.02
CA ASP A 115 -7.71 1.21 21.26
C ASP A 115 -8.23 0.84 22.65
N ARG A 116 -8.95 -0.27 22.73
CA ARG A 116 -9.51 -0.78 23.99
C ARG A 116 -9.60 -2.29 23.97
N ILE A 117 -9.60 -2.90 25.14
CA ILE A 117 -9.91 -4.33 25.28
C ILE A 117 -11.43 -4.52 25.26
N CYS A 118 -11.88 -5.58 24.59
CA CYS A 118 -13.28 -5.95 24.57
C CYS A 118 -13.74 -6.40 25.97
N PRO A 119 -14.75 -5.77 26.58
CA PRO A 119 -15.20 -6.12 27.94
C PRO A 119 -15.65 -7.58 28.10
N LEU A 120 -16.14 -8.20 27.02
CA LEU A 120 -16.62 -9.59 27.04
C LEU A 120 -15.48 -10.62 27.15
N THR A 121 -14.25 -10.23 26.82
CA THR A 121 -13.06 -11.06 27.05
C THR A 121 -12.34 -10.71 28.35
N ASN A 122 -12.80 -9.70 29.08
CA ASN A 122 -12.23 -9.34 30.37
C ASN A 122 -12.51 -10.46 31.37
N ARG A 123 -11.46 -11.23 31.69
CA ARG A 123 -11.52 -12.26 32.73
C ARG A 123 -11.16 -11.68 34.11
N SER A 124 -10.63 -10.47 34.17
CA SER A 124 -10.12 -9.83 35.39
C SER A 124 -10.47 -8.34 35.43
N THR A 125 -10.70 -7.80 36.63
CA THR A 125 -10.95 -6.36 36.85
C THR A 125 -9.69 -5.48 36.70
N ASN A 126 -8.52 -6.08 36.49
CA ASN A 126 -7.21 -5.41 36.50
C ASN A 126 -6.54 -5.32 35.11
N ASP A 127 -7.27 -5.60 34.04
CA ASP A 127 -6.69 -5.63 32.68
C ASP A 127 -6.16 -4.26 32.24
N GLU A 128 -6.69 -3.14 32.76
CA GLU A 128 -6.16 -1.78 32.52
C GLU A 128 -4.76 -1.56 33.11
N VAL A 129 -4.42 -2.28 34.19
CA VAL A 129 -3.08 -2.26 34.79
C VAL A 129 -2.13 -3.18 34.04
N LEU A 130 -2.63 -4.31 33.54
CA LEU A 130 -1.83 -5.31 32.82
C LEU A 130 -1.52 -4.88 31.38
N TYR A 131 -2.44 -4.16 30.74
CA TYR A 131 -2.36 -3.76 29.34
C TYR A 131 -2.65 -2.26 29.18
N PRO A 132 -1.65 -1.39 29.43
CA PRO A 132 -1.82 0.04 29.26
C PRO A 132 -2.09 0.41 27.80
N SER A 133 -2.75 1.55 27.58
CA SER A 133 -3.12 2.01 26.23
C SER A 133 -1.92 2.17 25.30
N GLU A 134 -0.77 2.55 25.86
CA GLU A 134 0.52 2.70 25.22
C GLU A 134 0.98 1.38 24.61
N PHE A 135 0.78 0.26 25.32
CA PHE A 135 1.05 -1.07 24.81
C PHE A 135 0.05 -1.46 23.72
N LEU A 136 -1.25 -1.16 23.88
CA LEU A 136 -2.24 -1.47 22.85
C LEU A 136 -1.95 -0.72 21.53
N ASN A 137 -1.47 0.52 21.64
CA ASN A 137 -1.14 1.38 20.51
C ASN A 137 0.08 0.90 19.71
N THR A 138 0.95 0.04 20.26
CA THR A 138 2.09 -0.54 19.52
C THR A 138 1.73 -1.81 18.76
N LEU A 139 0.55 -2.39 18.99
CA LEU A 139 0.15 -3.62 18.33
C LEU A 139 -0.23 -3.38 16.86
N GLU A 140 0.37 -4.17 15.98
CA GLU A 140 0.14 -4.14 14.53
C GLU A 140 -0.50 -5.47 14.08
N PHE A 141 -1.50 -5.38 13.20
CA PHE A 141 -2.20 -6.56 12.69
C PHE A 141 -2.44 -6.44 11.19
N PRO A 142 -2.27 -7.53 10.42
CA PRO A 142 -2.64 -7.55 9.01
C PRO A 142 -4.12 -7.16 8.81
N GLY A 143 -4.38 -6.26 7.85
CA GLY A 143 -5.73 -5.82 7.50
C GLY A 143 -6.36 -4.81 8.47
N ILE A 144 -5.64 -4.39 9.51
CA ILE A 144 -6.05 -3.32 10.43
C ILE A 144 -5.06 -2.16 10.30
N PRO A 145 -5.53 -0.91 10.18
CA PRO A 145 -4.65 0.25 10.20
C PRO A 145 -3.89 0.37 11.53
N ASN A 146 -2.67 0.89 11.43
CA ASN A 146 -1.83 1.18 12.59
C ASN A 146 -2.46 2.27 13.48
N HIS A 147 -1.93 2.39 14.70
CA HIS A 147 -2.40 3.40 15.65
C HIS A 147 -2.33 4.82 15.06
N GLN A 148 -1.23 5.14 14.38
CA GLN A 148 -1.04 6.43 13.72
C GLN A 148 -1.18 6.26 12.21
N ILE A 149 -2.01 7.11 11.60
CA ILE A 149 -2.10 7.24 10.15
C ILE A 149 -1.76 8.68 9.80
N HIS A 150 -0.80 8.83 8.91
CA HIS A 150 -0.32 10.10 8.39
C HIS A 150 -0.95 10.34 7.03
N LEU A 151 -1.65 11.45 6.84
CA LEU A 151 -2.34 11.79 5.60
C LEU A 151 -2.14 13.25 5.22
N LYS A 152 -2.17 13.53 3.92
CA LYS A 152 -2.17 14.88 3.35
C LYS A 152 -3.28 15.01 2.31
N VAL A 153 -3.79 16.22 2.10
CA VAL A 153 -4.70 16.47 1.00
C VAL A 153 -4.00 16.20 -0.34
N GLY A 154 -4.68 15.51 -1.25
CA GLY A 154 -4.14 15.06 -2.53
C GLY A 154 -3.41 13.71 -2.47
N CYS A 155 -3.13 13.14 -1.29
CA CYS A 155 -2.45 11.86 -1.25
C CYS A 155 -3.40 10.70 -1.60
N PRO A 156 -2.90 9.67 -2.31
CA PRO A 156 -3.64 8.44 -2.56
C PRO A 156 -3.73 7.57 -1.30
N ILE A 157 -4.90 6.97 -1.09
CA ILE A 157 -5.17 6.02 -0.02
C ILE A 157 -5.93 4.80 -0.57
N ILE A 158 -5.87 3.68 0.14
CA ILE A 158 -6.60 2.46 -0.20
C ILE A 158 -7.50 2.03 0.96
N LEU A 159 -8.71 1.58 0.67
CA LEU A 159 -9.59 0.99 1.66
C LEU A 159 -9.13 -0.42 2.03
N LEU A 160 -9.07 -0.71 3.33
CA LEU A 160 -8.65 -2.02 3.85
C LEU A 160 -9.82 -2.99 4.09
N ARG A 161 -11.07 -2.54 3.96
CA ARG A 161 -12.26 -3.37 4.17
C ARG A 161 -13.45 -2.89 3.36
N ASN A 162 -14.41 -3.80 3.20
CA ASN A 162 -15.70 -3.47 2.63
C ASN A 162 -16.49 -2.58 3.60
N MET A 163 -16.93 -1.42 3.11
CA MET A 163 -17.77 -0.46 3.85
C MET A 163 -19.15 -0.34 3.22
N ASN A 164 -19.21 -0.15 1.90
CA ASN A 164 -20.45 -0.06 1.16
C ASN A 164 -20.24 -0.49 -0.30
N GLN A 165 -20.61 -1.73 -0.60
CA GLN A 165 -20.43 -2.30 -1.94
C GLN A 165 -21.27 -1.60 -3.00
N GLY A 166 -22.49 -1.17 -2.66
CA GLY A 166 -23.36 -0.42 -3.59
C GLY A 166 -22.80 0.95 -3.98
N LYS A 167 -21.91 1.52 -3.16
CA LYS A 167 -21.16 2.75 -3.46
C LYS A 167 -19.72 2.49 -3.94
N GLY A 168 -19.35 1.24 -4.25
CA GLY A 168 -18.00 0.89 -4.69
C GLY A 168 -16.92 1.04 -3.61
N LEU A 169 -17.30 1.15 -2.33
CA LEU A 169 -16.40 1.25 -1.18
C LEU A 169 -16.09 -0.15 -0.66
N CYS A 170 -15.26 -0.85 -1.40
CA CYS A 170 -14.82 -2.21 -1.13
C CYS A 170 -13.35 -2.21 -0.68
N ASN A 171 -12.89 -3.35 -0.15
CA ASN A 171 -11.48 -3.58 0.07
C ASN A 171 -10.70 -3.42 -1.25
N GLY A 172 -9.59 -2.70 -1.22
CA GLY A 172 -8.77 -2.41 -2.38
C GLY A 172 -9.21 -1.21 -3.22
N THR A 173 -10.37 -0.58 -2.93
CA THR A 173 -10.76 0.65 -3.61
C THR A 173 -9.75 1.75 -3.30
N ARG A 174 -9.14 2.31 -4.35
CA ARG A 174 -8.20 3.42 -4.26
C ARG A 174 -8.99 4.74 -4.25
N LEU A 175 -8.57 5.67 -3.41
CA LEU A 175 -9.18 6.98 -3.23
C LEU A 175 -8.09 8.07 -3.25
N ILE A 176 -8.44 9.30 -3.64
CA ILE A 176 -7.59 10.49 -3.43
C ILE A 176 -8.23 11.35 -2.34
N VAL A 177 -7.45 11.71 -1.33
CA VAL A 177 -7.89 12.60 -0.25
C VAL A 177 -8.21 13.99 -0.82
N LYS A 178 -9.42 14.48 -0.59
CA LYS A 178 -9.84 15.85 -0.94
C LYS A 178 -9.90 16.77 0.26
N ARG A 179 -10.27 16.23 1.43
CA ARG A 179 -10.33 16.99 2.68
C ARG A 179 -10.14 16.06 3.87
N LEU A 180 -9.42 16.55 4.86
CA LEU A 180 -9.16 15.86 6.12
C LEU A 180 -9.88 16.62 7.24
N ASP A 181 -10.96 16.02 7.77
CA ASP A 181 -11.69 16.55 8.94
C ASP A 181 -11.44 15.65 10.15
N THR A 182 -11.78 16.11 11.36
CA THR A 182 -11.51 15.36 12.61
C THR A 182 -12.17 13.98 12.66
N ARG A 183 -13.38 13.84 12.09
CA ARG A 183 -14.21 12.62 12.20
C ARG A 183 -14.43 11.88 10.89
N VAL A 184 -14.13 12.52 9.76
CA VAL A 184 -14.42 12.03 8.40
C VAL A 184 -13.27 12.42 7.48
N ILE A 185 -12.88 11.52 6.59
CA ILE A 185 -12.02 11.83 5.45
C ILE A 185 -12.92 11.95 4.23
N GLN A 186 -12.87 13.09 3.53
CA GLN A 186 -13.52 13.22 2.23
C GLN A 186 -12.52 12.84 1.16
N ALA A 187 -12.92 11.90 0.29
CA ALA A 187 -12.06 11.40 -0.76
C ALA A 187 -12.85 11.19 -2.05
N GLU A 188 -12.14 11.11 -3.16
CA GLU A 188 -12.70 10.80 -4.48
C GLU A 188 -12.31 9.39 -4.89
N VAL A 189 -13.25 8.62 -5.43
CA VAL A 189 -13.01 7.25 -5.88
C VAL A 189 -12.19 7.25 -7.16
N VAL A 190 -11.13 6.45 -7.18
CA VAL A 190 -10.12 6.40 -8.24
C VAL A 190 -10.25 5.14 -9.08
N THR A 191 -10.65 4.02 -8.45
CA THR A 191 -10.78 2.72 -9.11
C THR A 191 -12.16 2.11 -8.91
N GLY A 192 -12.56 1.23 -9.84
CA GLY A 192 -13.82 0.49 -9.78
C GLY A 192 -14.96 1.13 -10.56
N THR A 193 -16.20 0.86 -10.16
CA THR A 193 -17.40 1.28 -10.93
C THR A 193 -17.87 2.69 -10.61
N GLN A 194 -17.27 3.34 -9.61
CA GLN A 194 -17.74 4.61 -9.07
C GLN A 194 -16.68 5.73 -9.18
N VAL A 195 -15.76 5.63 -10.15
CA VAL A 195 -14.68 6.61 -10.37
C VAL A 195 -15.23 8.04 -10.47
N GLY A 196 -14.53 8.99 -9.85
CA GLY A 196 -14.91 10.41 -9.80
C GLY A 196 -15.95 10.75 -8.74
N LYS A 197 -16.57 9.77 -8.07
CA LYS A 197 -17.54 10.05 -7.00
C LYS A 197 -16.84 10.44 -5.72
N GLN A 198 -17.34 11.52 -5.09
CA GLN A 198 -16.91 11.91 -3.75
C GLN A 198 -17.59 11.07 -2.68
N VAL A 199 -16.81 10.66 -1.69
CA VAL A 199 -17.23 9.79 -0.59
C VAL A 199 -16.66 10.28 0.74
N ALA A 200 -17.39 9.98 1.80
CA ALA A 200 -17.01 10.28 3.17
C ALA A 200 -16.63 8.96 3.87
N ILE A 201 -15.40 8.88 4.37
CA ILE A 201 -14.89 7.72 5.09
C ILE A 201 -14.91 8.04 6.59
N PRO A 202 -15.83 7.46 7.37
CA PRO A 202 -15.83 7.59 8.83
C PRO A 202 -14.79 6.66 9.49
N ARG A 203 -14.49 6.95 10.76
CA ARG A 203 -13.86 5.98 11.66
C ARG A 203 -14.85 4.85 11.96
N CYS A 204 -14.39 3.61 11.95
CA CYS A 204 -15.17 2.49 12.47
C CYS A 204 -14.30 1.65 13.40
N GLU A 205 -14.93 0.72 14.10
CA GLU A 205 -14.27 -0.18 15.02
C GLU A 205 -13.96 -1.53 14.37
N MET A 206 -12.83 -2.13 14.75
CA MET A 206 -12.38 -3.44 14.32
C MET A 206 -11.77 -4.22 15.45
N SER A 207 -11.82 -5.55 15.31
CA SER A 207 -10.97 -6.46 16.06
C SER A 207 -10.08 -7.21 15.08
N PRO A 208 -8.80 -7.44 15.43
CA PRO A 208 -7.96 -8.36 14.68
C PRO A 208 -8.62 -9.74 14.67
N ALA A 209 -8.45 -10.46 13.56
CA ALA A 209 -8.83 -11.88 13.50
C ALA A 209 -7.84 -12.78 14.27
N ASP A 210 -6.75 -12.19 14.76
CA ASP A 210 -5.74 -12.86 15.55
C ASP A 210 -6.27 -13.21 16.94
N ASN A 211 -6.34 -14.50 17.23
CA ASN A 211 -6.78 -15.07 18.49
C ASN A 211 -5.62 -15.49 19.39
N THR A 212 -4.37 -15.12 19.06
CA THR A 212 -3.18 -15.45 19.88
C THR A 212 -3.11 -14.60 21.16
N LEU A 213 -3.70 -13.41 21.13
CA LEU A 213 -3.72 -12.53 22.30
C LEU A 213 -4.69 -13.07 23.36
N PRO A 214 -4.37 -12.90 24.66
CA PRO A 214 -5.24 -13.32 25.75
C PRO A 214 -6.52 -12.46 25.88
N PHE A 215 -6.68 -11.45 25.03
CA PHE A 215 -7.79 -10.52 24.99
C PHE A 215 -8.18 -10.18 23.55
N THR A 216 -9.41 -9.71 23.35
CA THR A 216 -9.83 -9.16 22.04
C THR A 216 -9.59 -7.66 22.00
N LEU A 217 -8.68 -7.20 21.15
CA LEU A 217 -8.51 -5.77 20.88
C LEU A 217 -9.70 -5.21 20.08
N LYS A 218 -10.11 -3.99 20.41
CA LYS A 218 -11.02 -3.15 19.62
C LYS A 218 -10.29 -1.87 19.26
N ARG A 219 -9.94 -1.70 17.99
CA ARG A 219 -9.32 -0.48 17.43
C ARG A 219 -10.35 0.32 16.65
N ARG A 220 -10.57 1.59 17.04
CA ARG A 220 -11.40 2.55 16.29
C ARG A 220 -10.52 3.50 15.49
N GLN A 221 -10.58 3.41 14.17
CA GLN A 221 -9.74 4.16 13.24
C GLN A 221 -10.40 4.29 11.85
N PHE A 222 -9.87 5.15 10.98
CA PHE A 222 -10.20 5.16 9.56
C PHE A 222 -9.65 3.92 8.85
N HIS A 223 -10.46 3.31 7.99
CA HIS A 223 -10.15 2.03 7.32
C HIS A 223 -9.30 2.21 6.06
N VAL A 224 -8.27 3.02 6.19
CA VAL A 224 -7.44 3.44 5.06
C VAL A 224 -5.99 3.21 5.38
N LYS A 225 -5.19 2.98 4.34
CA LYS A 225 -3.74 3.04 4.39
C LYS A 225 -3.26 3.99 3.30
N SER A 226 -2.15 4.69 3.53
CA SER A 226 -1.44 5.38 2.45
C SER A 226 -1.12 4.37 1.36
N ALA A 227 -1.36 4.76 0.11
CA ALA A 227 -1.07 3.91 -1.04
C ALA A 227 -0.24 4.71 -2.03
N SER A 228 1.07 4.73 -1.80
CA SER A 228 2.14 4.71 -2.78
C SER A 228 1.71 3.71 -3.82
N GLN A 229 1.22 4.21 -4.95
CA GLN A 229 0.41 3.44 -5.88
C GLN A 229 1.15 2.22 -6.36
#